data_AF-A0A517YKV2-F1
#
_entry.id   AF-A0A517YKV2-F1
#
_cell.length_a   1.000
_cell.length_b   1.000
_cell.length_c   1.000
_cell.angle_alpha   90.00
_cell.angle_beta   90.00
_cell.angle_gamma   90.00
#
_symmetry.space_group_name_H-M   'P 1'
#
loop_
_entity.id
_entity.type
_entity.pdbx_description
1 polymer ?
#
loop_
_entity_poly.entity_id
_entity_poly.type
_entity_poly.pdbx_seq_one_letter_code
_entity_poly.pdbx_strand_id
1 'polypeptide(L)'
;MKPVEFIALAGTLSVQTEKARIRTSISRAYYGAFHLVTEFLSGIGFNTGKDHDLHKPLLASKHPLAMDAARILADLYDDRRRADYRLADTAIEEQIRAMRCVELARYVESLLQQCNAEPARSEIKVAIDSYQQQMRPKT
;
A
#
# COMPACT_ATOMS: atom_id res chain seq x y z
N MET A 1 -10.06 6.18 12.38
CA MET A 1 -9.34 6.98 11.37
C MET A 1 -9.48 6.24 10.05
N LYS A 2 -9.95 6.91 9.00
CA LYS A 2 -10.07 6.34 7.65
C LYS A 2 -8.68 6.27 7.00
N PRO A 3 -8.40 5.32 6.10
CA PRO A 3 -7.09 5.22 5.44
C PRO A 3 -6.63 6.51 4.76
N VAL A 4 -7.57 7.22 4.13
CA VAL A 4 -7.32 8.50 3.44
C VAL A 4 -6.86 9.62 4.39
N GLU A 5 -7.22 9.56 5.67
CA GLU A 5 -6.77 10.53 6.68
C GLU A 5 -5.26 10.40 6.95
N PHE A 6 -4.70 9.19 6.84
CA PHE A 6 -3.25 8.99 6.90
C PHE A 6 -2.53 9.63 5.71
N ILE A 7 -3.08 9.49 4.50
CA ILE A 7 -2.50 10.08 3.27
C ILE A 7 -2.58 11.61 3.32
N ALA A 8 -3.70 12.16 3.79
CA ALA A 8 -3.86 13.59 3.99
C ALA A 8 -2.82 14.14 4.98
N LEU A 9 -2.66 13.50 6.14
CA LEU A 9 -1.64 13.87 7.12
C LEU A 9 -0.23 13.74 6.55
N ALA A 10 0.05 12.68 5.80
CA ALA A 10 1.33 12.51 5.12
C ALA A 10 1.63 13.68 4.18
N GLY A 11 0.63 14.17 3.44
CA GLY A 11 0.74 15.35 2.58
C GLY A 11 1.04 16.65 3.34
N THR A 12 0.43 16.85 4.51
CA THR A 12 0.76 18.01 5.37
C THR A 12 2.19 17.95 5.90
N LEU A 13 2.69 16.75 6.19
CA LEU A 13 4.04 16.54 6.70
C LEU A 13 5.11 16.58 5.61
N SER A 14 4.80 16.24 4.36
CA SER A 14 5.78 16.16 3.27
C SER A 14 6.28 17.52 2.80
N VAL A 15 5.51 18.59 3.01
CA VAL A 15 5.91 19.96 2.64
C VAL A 15 6.83 20.63 3.67
N GLN A 16 7.16 19.92 4.75
CA GLN A 16 8.03 20.40 5.82
C GLN A 16 9.49 19.99 5.57
N THR A 17 10.44 20.68 6.20
CA THR A 17 11.88 20.41 6.03
C THR A 17 12.50 19.67 7.21
N GLU A 18 11.80 19.55 8.35
CA GLU A 18 12.33 18.80 9.48
C GLU A 18 12.37 17.30 9.15
N LYS A 19 13.55 16.69 9.30
CA LYS A 19 13.81 15.27 9.04
C LYS A 19 12.81 14.33 9.71
N ALA A 20 12.46 14.60 10.97
CA ALA A 20 11.47 13.80 11.70
C ALA A 20 10.08 13.84 11.04
N ARG A 21 9.66 15.00 10.51
CA ARG A 21 8.39 15.15 9.80
C ARG A 21 8.43 14.45 8.45
N ILE A 22 9.54 14.54 7.73
CA ILE A 22 9.77 13.83 6.45
C ILE A 22 9.64 12.32 6.64
N ARG A 23 10.36 11.76 7.62
CA ARG A 23 10.28 10.32 7.94
C ARG A 23 8.87 9.90 8.34
N THR A 24 8.21 10.72 9.17
CA THR A 24 6.82 10.49 9.57
C THR A 24 5.87 10.52 8.37
N SER A 25 6.05 11.46 7.42
CA SER A 25 5.25 11.56 6.21
C SER A 25 5.29 10.26 5.40
N ILE A 26 6.49 9.72 5.15
CA ILE A 26 6.70 8.46 4.42
C ILE A 26 5.95 7.30 5.11
N SER A 27 6.08 7.19 6.43
CA SER A 27 5.40 6.13 7.18
C SER A 27 3.88 6.27 7.14
N ARG A 28 3.34 7.50 7.22
CA ARG A 28 1.90 7.74 7.11
C ARG A 28 1.36 7.48 5.71
N ALA A 29 2.13 7.80 4.67
CA ALA A 29 1.78 7.46 3.28
C ALA A 29 1.67 5.93 3.10
N TYR A 30 2.65 5.17 3.59
CA TYR A 30 2.60 3.70 3.59
C TYR A 30 1.38 3.16 4.33
N TYR A 31 1.13 3.62 5.56
CA TYR A 31 -0.01 3.12 6.35
C TYR A 31 -1.36 3.42 5.70
N GLY A 32 -1.51 4.59 5.06
CA GLY A 32 -2.70 4.90 4.26
C GLY A 32 -2.91 3.91 3.12
N ALA A 33 -1.88 3.68 2.29
CA ALA A 33 -1.95 2.71 1.19
C ALA A 33 -2.19 1.27 1.68
N PHE A 34 -1.52 0.87 2.76
CA PHE A 34 -1.69 -0.45 3.39
C PHE A 34 -3.13 -0.67 3.83
N HIS A 35 -3.74 0.29 4.51
CA HIS A 35 -5.12 0.14 4.97
C HIS A 35 -6.13 0.17 3.82
N LEU A 36 -5.90 0.96 2.76
CA LEU A 36 -6.72 0.89 1.54
C LEU A 36 -6.68 -0.51 0.90
N VAL A 37 -5.49 -1.09 0.76
CA VAL A 37 -5.33 -2.46 0.24
C VAL A 37 -6.00 -3.48 1.17
N THR A 38 -5.87 -3.29 2.48
CA THR A 38 -6.52 -4.16 3.48
C THR A 38 -8.04 -4.14 3.33
N GLU A 39 -8.63 -2.94 3.20
CA GLU A 39 -10.07 -2.75 3.01
C GLU A 39 -10.54 -3.37 1.69
N PHE A 40 -9.82 -3.15 0.59
CA PHE A 40 -10.14 -3.75 -0.70
C PHE A 40 -10.14 -5.28 -0.64
N LEU A 41 -9.06 -5.89 -0.15
CA LEU A 41 -8.91 -7.34 -0.04
C LEU A 41 -10.00 -7.94 0.86
N SER A 42 -10.28 -7.31 2.00
CA SER A 42 -11.36 -7.74 2.90
C SER A 42 -12.73 -7.63 2.24
N GLY A 43 -12.95 -6.56 1.45
CA GLY A 43 -14.19 -6.32 0.69
C GLY A 43 -14.46 -7.32 -0.44
N ILE A 44 -13.46 -8.08 -0.88
CA ILE A 44 -13.60 -9.21 -1.82
C ILE A 44 -13.53 -10.57 -1.12
N GLY A 45 -13.48 -10.60 0.22
CA GLY A 45 -13.51 -11.82 1.03
C GLY A 45 -12.15 -12.44 1.33
N PHE A 46 -11.03 -11.77 1.02
CA PHE A 46 -9.70 -12.24 1.39
C PHE A 46 -9.41 -11.94 2.86
N ASN A 47 -9.02 -12.95 3.64
CA ASN A 47 -8.64 -12.76 5.04
C ASN A 47 -7.26 -12.10 5.13
N THR A 48 -7.26 -10.80 5.38
CA THR A 48 -6.05 -10.02 5.64
C THR A 48 -5.62 -10.29 7.09
N GLY A 49 -4.65 -11.19 7.26
CA GLY A 49 -4.00 -11.39 8.55
C GLY A 49 -3.30 -10.11 9.04
N LYS A 50 -2.53 -10.22 10.11
CA LYS A 50 -1.72 -9.09 10.62
C LYS A 50 -0.43 -8.84 9.81
N ASP A 51 -0.23 -9.58 8.73
CA ASP A 51 1.02 -9.57 7.98
C ASP A 51 1.09 -8.40 6.98
N HIS A 52 2.29 -7.86 6.81
CA HIS A 52 2.57 -6.77 5.85
C HIS A 52 2.69 -7.26 4.39
N ASP A 53 2.45 -8.55 4.13
CA ASP A 53 2.61 -9.21 2.83
C ASP A 53 1.36 -9.10 1.92
N LEU A 54 0.55 -8.05 2.09
CA LEU A 54 -0.68 -7.83 1.32
C LEU A 54 -0.46 -7.59 -0.18
N HIS A 55 0.78 -7.29 -0.60
CA HIS A 55 1.12 -7.16 -2.02
C HIS A 55 1.06 -8.50 -2.77
N LYS A 56 1.31 -9.64 -2.10
CA LYS A 56 1.35 -10.97 -2.73
C LYS A 56 0.03 -11.39 -3.38
N PRO A 57 -1.14 -11.35 -2.70
CA PRO A 57 -2.41 -11.70 -3.33
C PRO A 57 -2.75 -10.77 -4.51
N LEU A 58 -2.44 -9.48 -4.41
CA LEU A 58 -2.65 -8.54 -5.50
C LEU A 58 -1.78 -8.87 -6.73
N LEU A 59 -0.51 -9.22 -6.54
CA LEU A 59 0.37 -9.71 -7.62
C LEU A 59 -0.16 -11.01 -8.24
N ALA A 60 -0.65 -11.93 -7.42
CA ALA A 60 -1.19 -13.21 -7.87
C ALA A 60 -2.44 -13.07 -8.74
N SER A 61 -3.18 -11.95 -8.61
CA SER A 61 -4.38 -11.69 -9.40
C SER A 61 -4.11 -11.57 -10.91
N LYS A 62 -2.87 -11.21 -11.29
CA LYS A 62 -2.46 -10.86 -12.66
C LYS A 62 -3.26 -9.72 -13.33
N HIS A 63 -4.16 -9.08 -12.59
CA HIS A 63 -4.90 -7.92 -13.10
C HIS A 63 -3.97 -6.70 -13.10
N PRO A 64 -3.79 -5.99 -14.24
CA PRO A 64 -2.77 -4.94 -14.36
C PRO A 64 -2.82 -3.90 -13.25
N LEU A 65 -4.01 -3.37 -12.95
CA LEU A 65 -4.19 -2.34 -11.92
C LEU A 65 -3.86 -2.83 -10.51
N ALA A 66 -4.20 -4.10 -10.20
CA ALA A 66 -3.92 -4.70 -8.90
C ALA A 66 -2.42 -4.98 -8.75
N MET A 67 -1.76 -5.43 -9.82
CA MET A 67 -0.31 -5.61 -9.84
C MET A 67 0.44 -4.30 -9.63
N ASP A 68 -0.01 -3.22 -10.24
CA ASP A 68 0.62 -1.91 -10.05
C ASP A 68 0.42 -1.40 -8.62
N ALA A 69 -0.78 -1.53 -8.05
CA ALA A 69 -1.02 -1.22 -6.65
C ALA A 69 -0.12 -2.06 -5.71
N ALA A 70 0.11 -3.33 -6.04
CA ALA A 70 0.98 -4.22 -5.27
C ALA A 70 2.44 -3.81 -5.30
N ARG A 71 2.97 -3.44 -6.48
CA ARG A 71 4.35 -2.97 -6.64
C ARG A 71 4.58 -1.67 -5.86
N ILE A 72 3.65 -0.73 -6.00
CA ILE A 72 3.74 0.54 -5.27
C ILE A 72 3.66 0.31 -3.76
N LEU A 73 2.79 -0.60 -3.29
CA LEU A 73 2.72 -0.94 -1.87
C LEU A 73 4.03 -1.53 -1.35
N ALA A 74 4.71 -2.38 -2.14
CA ALA A 74 6.01 -2.94 -1.79
C ALA A 74 7.10 -1.85 -1.71
N ASP A 75 7.14 -0.93 -2.68
CA ASP A 75 8.08 0.19 -2.66
C ASP A 75 7.86 1.11 -1.45
N LEU A 76 6.59 1.43 -1.14
CA LEU A 76 6.22 2.21 0.05
C LEU A 76 6.60 1.50 1.35
N TYR A 77 6.47 0.17 1.40
CA TYR A 77 6.88 -0.62 2.56
C TYR A 77 8.39 -0.51 2.80
N ASP A 78 9.19 -0.63 1.75
CA ASP A 78 10.64 -0.53 1.83
C ASP A 78 11.09 0.88 2.26
N ASP A 79 10.51 1.93 1.67
CA ASP A 79 10.82 3.31 2.08
C ASP A 79 10.36 3.58 3.53
N ARG A 80 9.21 3.05 3.96
CA ARG A 80 8.77 3.11 5.36
C ARG A 80 9.73 2.39 6.30
N ARG A 81 10.27 1.22 5.92
CA ARG A 81 11.28 0.52 6.73
C ARG A 81 12.55 1.34 6.90
N ARG A 82 12.99 2.01 5.83
CA ARG A 82 14.15 2.91 5.88
C ARG A 82 13.86 4.14 6.76
N ALA A 83 12.70 4.76 6.58
CA ALA A 83 12.28 5.92 7.34
C ALA A 83 12.19 5.61 8.86
N ASP A 84 11.51 4.53 9.25
CA ASP A 84 11.25 4.23 10.66
C ASP A 84 12.45 3.61 11.39
N TYR A 85 13.21 2.74 10.72
CA TYR A 85 14.16 1.87 11.42
C TYR A 85 15.63 2.12 11.06
N ARG A 86 15.93 2.81 9.97
CA ARG A 86 17.32 3.06 9.52
C ARG A 86 17.71 4.52 9.76
N LEU A 87 17.93 4.90 11.02
CA LEU A 87 18.23 6.29 11.39
C LEU A 87 19.45 6.89 10.67
N ALA A 88 20.44 6.05 10.34
CA ALA A 88 21.64 6.45 9.60
C ALA A 88 21.42 6.69 8.09
N ASP A 89 20.31 6.25 7.51
CA ASP A 89 19.99 6.46 6.10
C ASP A 89 19.40 7.86 5.91
N THR A 90 20.25 8.86 5.67
CA THR A 90 19.80 10.25 5.48
C THR A 90 19.21 10.50 4.10
N ALA A 91 19.40 9.60 3.12
CA ALA A 91 18.84 9.75 1.79
C ALA A 91 17.30 9.57 1.77
N ILE A 92 16.74 8.95 2.81
CA ILE A 92 15.28 8.88 3.01
C ILE A 92 14.69 10.22 3.48
N GLU A 93 15.54 11.15 3.94
CA GLU A 93 15.14 12.43 4.55
C GLU A 93 15.02 13.57 3.52
N GLU A 94 14.97 13.25 2.23
CA GLU A 94 14.74 14.22 1.16
C GLU A 94 13.25 14.55 1.03
N GLN A 95 12.93 15.86 1.02
CA GLN A 95 11.55 16.33 0.91
C GLN A 95 10.84 15.79 -0.33
N ILE A 96 11.52 15.80 -1.48
CA ILE A 96 10.98 15.29 -2.74
C ILE A 96 10.59 13.81 -2.65
N ARG A 97 11.33 13.03 -1.87
CA ARG A 97 11.01 11.62 -1.65
C ARG A 97 9.74 11.45 -0.82
N ALA A 98 9.56 12.24 0.25
CA ALA A 98 8.31 12.23 1.01
C ALA A 98 7.09 12.61 0.16
N MET A 99 7.23 13.66 -0.66
CA MET A 99 6.18 14.07 -1.60
C MET A 99 5.82 12.94 -2.57
N ARG A 100 6.84 12.29 -3.15
CA ARG A 100 6.64 11.13 -4.03
C ARG A 100 5.92 9.97 -3.32
N CYS A 101 6.27 9.65 -2.07
CA CYS A 101 5.56 8.62 -1.32
C CYS A 101 4.07 8.95 -1.13
N VAL A 102 3.73 10.23 -0.89
CA VAL A 102 2.33 10.68 -0.79
C VAL A 102 1.60 10.54 -2.12
N GLU A 103 2.24 10.94 -3.22
CA GLU A 103 1.67 10.80 -4.58
C GLU A 103 1.42 9.33 -4.93
N LEU A 104 2.38 8.45 -4.64
CA LEU A 104 2.24 7.02 -4.82
C LEU A 104 1.11 6.42 -3.99
N ALA A 105 0.95 6.84 -2.73
CA ALA A 105 -0.16 6.39 -1.88
C ALA A 105 -1.53 6.83 -2.44
N ARG A 106 -1.64 8.06 -2.97
CA ARG A 106 -2.85 8.54 -3.67
C ARG A 106 -3.09 7.77 -4.97
N TYR A 107 -2.02 7.39 -5.66
CA TYR A 107 -2.16 6.61 -6.88
C TYR A 107 -2.67 5.19 -6.58
N VAL A 108 -2.22 4.57 -5.48
CA VAL A 108 -2.82 3.31 -4.98
C VAL A 108 -4.31 3.46 -4.72
N GLU A 109 -4.75 4.56 -4.10
CA GLU A 109 -6.19 4.84 -3.90
C GLU A 109 -6.95 4.83 -5.24
N SER A 110 -6.45 5.55 -6.24
CA SER A 110 -7.07 5.60 -7.58
C SER A 110 -7.09 4.24 -8.28
N LEU A 111 -6.02 3.46 -8.18
CA LEU A 111 -5.95 2.10 -8.74
C LEU A 111 -6.99 1.18 -8.08
N LEU A 112 -7.13 1.26 -6.76
CA LEU A 112 -8.10 0.44 -6.03
C LEU A 112 -9.55 0.85 -6.29
N GLN A 113 -9.83 2.14 -6.46
CA GLN A 113 -11.15 2.61 -6.89
C GLN A 113 -11.55 1.98 -8.24
N GLN A 114 -10.62 1.91 -9.19
CA GLN A 114 -10.84 1.24 -10.48
C GLN A 114 -10.95 -0.28 -10.33
N CYS A 115 -10.13 -0.90 -9.48
CA CYS A 115 -10.25 -2.33 -9.18
C CYS A 115 -11.58 -2.69 -8.51
N ASN A 116 -12.25 -1.74 -7.86
CA ASN A 116 -13.54 -1.97 -7.21
C ASN A 116 -14.73 -1.86 -8.18
N ALA A 117 -14.50 -1.43 -9.43
CA ALA A 117 -15.51 -1.45 -10.49
C ALA A 117 -15.57 -2.83 -11.16
N GLU A 118 -16.75 -3.20 -11.67
CA GLU A 118 -16.90 -4.41 -12.48
C GLU A 118 -16.47 -4.16 -13.93
N PRO A 119 -15.88 -5.16 -14.63
CA PRO A 119 -15.67 -6.55 -14.20
C PRO A 119 -14.40 -6.78 -13.36
N ALA A 120 -13.53 -5.77 -13.21
CA ALA A 120 -12.22 -5.91 -12.57
C ALA A 120 -12.31 -6.50 -11.15
N ARG A 121 -13.29 -6.07 -10.36
CA ARG A 121 -13.50 -6.56 -9.00
C ARG A 121 -13.72 -8.08 -8.96
N SER A 122 -14.62 -8.59 -9.81
CA SER A 122 -14.89 -10.02 -9.90
C SER A 122 -13.70 -10.82 -10.42
N GLU A 123 -12.99 -10.31 -11.43
CA GLU A 123 -11.79 -10.95 -11.99
C GLU A 123 -10.68 -11.10 -10.95
N ILE A 124 -10.39 -10.01 -10.23
CA ILE A 124 -9.40 -10.00 -9.15
C ILE A 124 -9.80 -10.99 -8.05
N LYS A 125 -11.08 -11.00 -7.66
CA LYS A 125 -11.59 -11.91 -6.64
C LYS A 125 -11.36 -13.37 -7.04
N VAL A 126 -11.77 -13.77 -8.25
CA VAL A 126 -11.62 -15.16 -8.73
C VAL A 126 -10.15 -15.60 -8.72
N ALA A 127 -9.25 -14.72 -9.17
CA ALA A 127 -7.83 -15.01 -9.17
C ALA A 127 -7.25 -15.14 -7.75
N ILE A 128 -7.67 -14.28 -6.82
CA ILE A 128 -7.23 -14.32 -5.42
C ILE A 128 -7.79 -15.54 -4.67
N ASP A 129 -9.04 -15.92 -4.90
CA ASP A 129 -9.62 -17.14 -4.32
C ASP A 129 -8.81 -18.38 -4.76
N SER A 130 -8.42 -18.43 -6.04
CA SER A 130 -7.58 -19.49 -6.59
C SER A 130 -6.20 -19.53 -5.91
N TYR A 131 -5.60 -18.37 -5.67
CA TYR A 131 -4.35 -18.24 -4.93
C TYR A 131 -4.46 -18.73 -3.47
N GLN A 132 -5.54 -18.38 -2.76
CA GLN A 132 -5.77 -18.83 -1.39
C GLN A 132 -5.89 -20.35 -1.29
N GLN A 133 -6.54 -21.00 -2.25
CA GLN A 133 -6.69 -22.45 -2.29
C GLN A 133 -5.33 -23.16 -2.44
N GLN A 134 -4.43 -22.59 -3.24
CA GLN A 134 -3.07 -23.13 -3.43
C GLN A 134 -2.17 -22.99 -2.19
N MET A 135 -2.42 -21.97 -1.37
CA MET A 135 -1.64 -21.68 -0.16
C MET A 135 -2.10 -22.46 1.08
N ARG A 136 -3.24 -23.16 1.03
CA ARG A 136 -3.70 -23.98 2.17
C ARG A 136 -2.81 -25.23 2.30
N PRO A 137 -2.25 -25.52 3.49
CA PRO A 137 -1.51 -26.74 3.71
C PRO A 137 -2.41 -27.95 3.42
N LYS A 138 -1.88 -28.93 2.68
CA LYS A 138 -2.56 -30.22 2.49
C LYS A 138 -2.59 -30.92 3.85
N THR A 139 -3.79 -31.06 4.42
CA THR A 139 -4.07 -31.93 5.57
C THR A 139 -3.81 -33.38 5.23
#